data_AF-A0AA43CTW6-F1
#
_entry.id   AF-A0AA43CTW6-F1
#
_cell.length_a   1.000
_cell.length_b   1.000
_cell.length_c   1.000
_cell.angle_alpha   90.00
_cell.angle_beta   90.00
_cell.angle_gamma   90.00
#
_symmetry.space_group_name_H-M   'P 1'
#
loop_
_entity.id
_entity.type
_entity.pdbx_description
1 polymer ?
#
loop_
_entity_poly.entity_id
_entity_poly.type
_entity_poly.pdbx_seq_one_letter_code
_entity_poly.pdbx_strand_id
1 'polypeptide(L)'
;MICLPFGRQRVHWLTPSTLLLATVTAAWTTQPQIAGLQVTAISVGQGDATLVSLAGSHYLVDGGGLPGSSIDAGEQLVGPALGRMGVRQLAGVILTHNHPDHTSGLTYIIRRFPVAKFYLAEKVEDLEPELQQALHEKKVKIERIRK
;
A
#
# COMPACT_ATOMS: atom_id res chain seq x y z
N MET A 1 20.18 55.19 39.43
CA MET A 1 20.59 54.94 38.03
C MET A 1 21.24 53.57 37.99
N ILE A 2 20.47 52.52 37.67
CA ILE A 2 20.92 51.12 37.75
C ILE A 2 21.35 50.71 36.34
N CYS A 3 22.61 50.33 36.18
CA CYS A 3 23.18 49.81 34.93
C CYS A 3 23.08 48.27 34.95
N LEU A 4 22.31 47.67 34.04
CA LEU A 4 22.28 46.21 33.84
C LEU A 4 23.32 45.81 32.79
N PRO A 5 24.11 44.74 32.98
CA PRO A 5 25.13 44.37 32.02
C PRO A 5 24.51 43.66 30.81
N PHE A 6 25.04 44.05 29.66
CA PHE A 6 24.80 43.57 28.32
C PHE A 6 25.01 42.04 28.22
N GLY A 7 23.96 41.30 27.92
CA GLY A 7 24.00 39.84 27.74
C GLY A 7 24.70 39.46 26.43
N ARG A 8 25.87 38.82 26.53
CA ARG A 8 26.60 38.22 25.40
C ARG A 8 25.85 36.97 24.91
N GLN A 9 25.06 37.12 23.85
CA GLN A 9 24.41 36.00 23.14
C GLN A 9 25.49 34.99 22.71
N ARG A 10 25.53 33.82 23.36
CA ARG A 10 26.37 32.71 22.90
C ARG A 10 25.76 32.19 21.61
N VAL A 11 26.34 32.58 20.48
CA VAL A 11 26.06 31.91 19.21
C VAL A 11 26.66 30.51 19.33
N HIS A 12 25.80 29.51 19.56
CA HIS A 12 26.23 28.11 19.59
C HIS A 12 26.57 27.73 18.14
N TRP A 13 27.87 27.72 17.82
CA TRP A 13 28.37 27.14 16.59
C TRP A 13 27.89 25.69 16.59
N LEU A 14 26.97 25.35 15.68
CA LEU A 14 26.55 23.96 15.47
C LEU A 14 27.83 23.14 15.28
N THR A 15 28.06 22.20 16.19
CA THR A 15 29.31 21.44 16.17
C THR A 15 29.37 20.68 14.84
N PRO A 16 30.54 20.55 14.19
CA PRO A 16 30.66 19.86 12.91
C PRO A 16 30.07 18.45 12.94
N SER A 17 30.06 17.81 14.12
CA SER A 17 29.40 16.52 14.38
C SER A 17 27.89 16.53 14.18
N THR A 18 27.18 17.63 14.53
CA THR A 18 25.73 17.76 14.26
C THR A 18 25.44 17.90 12.77
N LEU A 19 26.28 18.63 12.03
CA LEU A 19 26.17 18.74 10.58
C LEU A 19 26.46 17.39 9.90
N LEU A 20 27.45 16.65 10.41
CA LEU A 20 27.80 15.32 9.93
C LEU A 20 26.67 14.32 10.18
N LEU A 21 26.07 14.33 11.38
CA LEU A 21 24.95 13.45 11.70
C LEU A 21 23.72 13.75 10.83
N ALA A 22 23.42 15.03 10.59
CA ALA A 22 22.34 15.47 9.73
C ALA A 22 22.57 15.07 8.26
N THR A 23 23.79 15.21 7.75
CA THR A 23 24.14 14.82 6.37
C THR A 23 24.14 13.31 6.18
N VAL A 24 24.63 12.54 7.16
CA VAL A 24 24.53 11.08 7.15
C VAL A 24 23.07 10.66 7.14
N THR A 25 22.24 11.12 8.09
CA THR A 25 20.80 10.77 8.10
C THR A 25 20.09 11.14 6.79
N ALA A 26 20.36 12.31 6.23
CA ALA A 26 19.82 12.71 4.92
C ALA A 26 20.26 11.75 3.78
N ALA A 27 21.54 11.36 3.74
CA ALA A 27 22.08 10.42 2.76
C ALA A 27 21.46 9.02 2.88
N TRP A 28 21.22 8.53 4.10
CA TRP A 28 20.51 7.26 4.33
C TRP A 28 19.05 7.32 3.89
N THR A 29 18.37 8.46 4.07
CA THR A 29 16.98 8.62 3.60
C THR A 29 16.84 8.80 2.09
N THR A 30 17.92 9.18 1.40
CA THR A 30 17.93 9.46 -0.04
C THR A 30 18.55 8.33 -0.86
N GLN A 31 18.91 7.20 -0.23
CA GLN A 31 19.35 6.03 -0.99
C GLN A 31 18.25 5.66 -2.00
N PRO A 32 18.54 5.70 -3.31
CA PRO A 32 17.58 5.30 -4.31
C PRO A 32 17.24 3.85 -4.03
N GLN A 33 15.98 3.59 -3.68
CA GLN A 33 15.44 2.24 -3.67
C GLN A 33 15.71 1.70 -5.07
N ILE A 34 16.44 0.59 -5.18
CA ILE A 34 16.68 -0.05 -6.47
C ILE A 34 15.31 -0.20 -7.12
N ALA A 35 15.08 0.53 -8.21
CA ALA A 35 13.80 0.60 -8.92
C ALA A 35 13.59 -0.66 -9.75
N GLY A 36 13.83 -1.82 -9.14
CA GLY A 36 13.58 -3.13 -9.71
C GLY A 36 12.11 -3.52 -9.55
N LEU A 37 11.70 -4.49 -10.37
CA LEU A 37 10.45 -5.21 -10.17
C LEU A 37 10.59 -6.10 -8.93
N GLN A 38 9.70 -5.93 -7.97
CA GLN A 38 9.54 -6.84 -6.83
C GLN A 38 8.18 -7.53 -6.94
N VAL A 39 8.16 -8.84 -6.76
CA VAL A 39 6.93 -9.65 -6.73
C VAL A 39 6.93 -10.41 -5.41
N THR A 40 5.87 -10.22 -4.63
CA THR A 40 5.71 -10.82 -3.30
C THR A 40 4.39 -11.58 -3.25
N ALA A 41 4.46 -12.91 -3.22
CA ALA A 41 3.30 -13.75 -2.91
C ALA A 41 2.99 -13.64 -1.41
N ILE A 42 1.77 -13.23 -1.07
CA ILE A 42 1.29 -13.08 0.30
C ILE A 42 0.70 -14.42 0.75
N SER A 43 1.14 -14.89 1.92
CA SER A 43 0.64 -16.14 2.48
C SER A 43 -0.80 -15.99 2.95
N VAL A 44 -1.76 -16.48 2.14
CA VAL A 44 -3.21 -16.43 2.43
C VAL A 44 -3.88 -17.81 2.58
N GLY A 45 -3.11 -18.89 2.50
CA GLY A 45 -3.62 -20.27 2.62
C GLY A 45 -3.91 -20.89 1.26
N GLN A 46 -5.17 -21.30 1.01
CA GLN A 46 -5.56 -21.96 -0.24
C GLN A 46 -5.83 -21.02 -1.43
N GLY A 47 -5.90 -19.70 -1.19
CA GLY A 47 -6.11 -18.71 -2.25
C GLY A 47 -4.85 -17.97 -2.69
N ASP A 48 -5.03 -16.99 -3.57
CA ASP A 48 -3.94 -16.22 -4.15
C ASP A 48 -4.02 -14.73 -3.81
N ALA A 49 -2.88 -14.16 -3.42
CA ALA A 49 -2.69 -12.72 -3.29
C ALA A 49 -1.22 -12.38 -3.57
N THR A 50 -0.96 -11.53 -4.57
CA THR A 50 0.40 -11.17 -4.96
C THR A 50 0.55 -9.65 -5.05
N LEU A 51 1.52 -9.10 -4.33
CA LEU A 51 1.91 -7.71 -4.45
C LEU A 51 3.02 -7.58 -5.51
N VAL A 52 2.79 -6.76 -6.52
CA VAL A 52 3.78 -6.38 -7.52
C VAL A 52 4.17 -4.92 -7.29
N SER A 53 5.45 -4.66 -7.05
CA SER A 53 5.98 -3.32 -6.85
C SER A 53 7.00 -2.98 -7.93
N LEU A 54 6.83 -1.85 -8.60
CA LEU A 54 7.74 -1.38 -9.64
C LEU A 54 7.86 0.14 -9.58
N ALA A 55 9.09 0.65 -9.50
CA ALA A 55 9.37 2.09 -9.46
C ALA A 55 8.49 2.86 -8.44
N GLY A 56 8.27 2.28 -7.25
CA GLY A 56 7.44 2.87 -6.18
C GLY A 56 5.92 2.78 -6.39
N SER A 57 5.46 2.18 -7.49
CA SER A 57 4.05 1.87 -7.71
C SER A 57 3.73 0.44 -7.27
N HIS A 58 2.59 0.26 -6.62
CA HIS A 58 2.15 -1.03 -6.08
C HIS A 58 0.87 -1.51 -6.77
N TYR A 59 0.85 -2.77 -7.16
CA TYR A 59 -0.30 -3.45 -7.74
C TYR A 59 -0.60 -4.70 -6.93
N LEU A 60 -1.86 -4.92 -6.59
CA LEU A 60 -2.30 -6.16 -5.97
C LEU A 60 -2.96 -7.03 -7.03
N VAL A 61 -2.49 -8.27 -7.18
CA VAL A 61 -3.12 -9.31 -8.00
C VAL A 61 -3.81 -10.28 -7.05
N ASP A 62 -5.14 -10.33 -7.14
CA ASP A 62 -6.03 -11.09 -6.27
C ASP A 62 -5.95 -10.73 -4.78
N GLY A 63 -7.03 -10.97 -4.04
CA GLY A 63 -7.19 -10.60 -2.63
C GLY A 63 -7.15 -11.78 -1.68
N GLY A 64 -6.97 -12.99 -2.20
CA GLY A 64 -7.11 -14.23 -1.47
C GLY A 64 -8.55 -14.51 -1.03
N GLY A 65 -8.67 -15.59 -0.30
CA GLY A 65 -9.90 -16.05 0.32
C GLY A 65 -9.74 -17.50 0.72
N LEU A 66 -10.58 -17.94 1.65
CA LEU A 66 -10.62 -19.33 2.11
C LEU A 66 -12.07 -19.79 2.00
N PRO A 67 -12.43 -20.54 0.94
CA PRO A 67 -13.78 -21.05 0.76
C PRO A 67 -14.25 -21.81 2.01
N GLY A 68 -15.43 -21.46 2.52
CA GLY A 68 -16.01 -22.07 3.74
C GLY A 68 -15.43 -21.57 5.07
N SER A 69 -14.53 -20.59 5.06
CA SER A 69 -14.01 -19.92 6.25
C SER A 69 -14.79 -18.62 6.55
N SER A 70 -14.89 -18.25 7.83
CA SER A 70 -15.37 -16.94 8.27
C SER A 70 -14.25 -15.88 8.33
N ILE A 71 -13.02 -16.26 7.99
CA ILE A 71 -11.86 -15.37 7.98
C ILE A 71 -11.89 -14.51 6.71
N ASP A 72 -11.97 -13.19 6.88
CA ASP A 72 -11.69 -12.23 5.81
C ASP A 72 -10.17 -12.17 5.59
N ALA A 73 -9.70 -12.78 4.50
CA ALA A 73 -8.29 -12.78 4.12
C ALA A 73 -7.74 -11.37 3.86
N GLY A 74 -8.58 -10.46 3.38
CA GLY A 74 -8.25 -9.05 3.15
C GLY A 74 -7.95 -8.33 4.45
N GLU A 75 -8.82 -8.47 5.45
CA GLU A 75 -8.67 -7.82 6.76
C GLU A 75 -7.52 -8.42 7.58
N GLN A 76 -7.41 -9.74 7.61
CA GLN A 76 -6.55 -10.42 8.58
C GLN A 76 -5.15 -10.73 8.03
N LEU A 77 -5.00 -10.87 6.71
CA LEU A 77 -3.75 -11.33 6.09
C LEU A 77 -3.19 -10.29 5.12
N VAL A 78 -3.93 -9.97 4.06
CA VAL A 78 -3.44 -9.11 2.96
C VAL A 78 -3.24 -7.67 3.42
N GLY A 79 -4.25 -7.04 4.03
CA GLY A 79 -4.16 -5.67 4.52
C GLY A 79 -3.01 -5.42 5.49
N PRO A 80 -2.84 -6.26 6.55
CA PRO A 80 -1.70 -6.17 7.45
C PRO A 80 -0.35 -6.40 6.74
N ALA A 81 -0.28 -7.31 5.77
CA ALA A 81 0.94 -7.53 4.99
C ALA A 81 1.31 -6.29 4.16
N LEU A 82 0.34 -5.71 3.43
CA LEU A 82 0.52 -4.46 2.68
C LEU A 82 0.99 -3.31 3.59
N GLY A 83 0.37 -3.17 4.76
CA GLY A 83 0.74 -2.16 5.75
C GLY A 83 2.18 -2.31 6.27
N ARG A 84 2.61 -3.55 6.57
CA ARG A 84 4.00 -3.85 6.98
C ARG A 84 5.02 -3.58 5.87
N MET A 85 4.63 -3.75 4.62
CA MET A 85 5.43 -3.43 3.44
C MET A 85 5.42 -1.93 3.09
N GLY A 86 4.74 -1.09 3.88
CA GLY A 86 4.70 0.36 3.67
C GLY A 86 3.80 0.80 2.51
N VAL A 87 2.94 -0.08 2.00
CA VAL A 87 2.00 0.24 0.92
C VAL A 87 0.94 1.22 1.44
N ARG A 88 0.91 2.43 0.89
CA ARG A 88 -0.05 3.48 1.25
C ARG A 88 -1.20 3.64 0.25
N GLN A 89 -0.96 3.20 -0.99
CA GLN A 89 -1.90 3.27 -2.09
C GLN A 89 -1.59 2.17 -3.10
N LEU A 90 -2.60 1.74 -3.85
CA LEU A 90 -2.48 0.79 -4.94
C LEU A 90 -2.73 1.52 -6.27
N ALA A 91 -1.74 1.46 -7.16
CA ALA A 91 -1.86 1.94 -8.54
C ALA A 91 -2.87 1.08 -9.33
N GLY A 92 -3.03 -0.18 -8.95
CA GLY A 92 -4.09 -1.03 -9.46
C GLY A 92 -4.36 -2.24 -8.57
N VAL A 93 -5.58 -2.73 -8.65
CA VAL A 93 -5.96 -4.07 -8.19
C VAL A 93 -6.39 -4.85 -9.43
N ILE A 94 -5.87 -6.07 -9.59
CA ILE A 94 -6.12 -6.93 -10.74
C ILE A 94 -6.79 -8.18 -10.20
N LEU A 95 -8.01 -8.45 -10.67
CA LEU A 95 -8.71 -9.69 -10.40
C LEU A 95 -8.54 -10.63 -11.59
N THR A 96 -7.93 -11.79 -11.35
CA THR A 96 -7.67 -12.78 -12.40
C THR A 96 -8.95 -13.44 -12.88
N HIS A 97 -9.82 -13.86 -11.94
CA HIS A 97 -11.15 -14.41 -12.18
C HIS A 97 -12.01 -14.35 -10.91
N ASN A 98 -13.33 -14.40 -11.06
CA ASN A 98 -14.28 -14.26 -9.97
C ASN A 98 -14.54 -15.58 -9.23
N HIS A 99 -13.56 -16.01 -8.41
CA HIS A 99 -13.72 -17.15 -7.50
C HIS A 99 -13.36 -16.73 -6.06
N PRO A 100 -14.01 -17.27 -5.01
CA PRO A 100 -13.87 -16.75 -3.64
C PRO A 100 -12.45 -16.75 -3.07
N ASP A 101 -11.62 -17.72 -3.45
CA ASP A 101 -10.19 -17.80 -3.09
C ASP A 101 -9.31 -16.71 -3.77
N HIS A 102 -9.87 -15.92 -4.69
CA HIS A 102 -9.23 -14.74 -5.28
C HIS A 102 -9.96 -13.43 -4.91
N THR A 103 -11.29 -13.44 -4.78
CA THR A 103 -12.09 -12.21 -4.64
C THR A 103 -12.40 -11.80 -3.22
N SER A 104 -12.51 -12.75 -2.28
CA SER A 104 -13.12 -12.48 -0.98
C SER A 104 -12.41 -11.39 -0.19
N GLY A 105 -11.08 -11.34 -0.21
CA GLY A 105 -10.33 -10.29 0.50
C GLY A 105 -10.39 -8.90 -0.16
N LEU A 106 -10.84 -8.78 -1.41
CA LEU A 106 -10.77 -7.52 -2.16
C LEU A 106 -11.72 -6.47 -1.61
N THR A 107 -12.88 -6.84 -1.05
CA THR A 107 -13.84 -5.88 -0.48
C THR A 107 -13.18 -5.04 0.63
N TYR A 108 -12.47 -5.69 1.56
CA TYR A 108 -11.71 -5.01 2.60
C TYR A 108 -10.63 -4.09 1.99
N ILE A 109 -9.86 -4.60 1.02
CA ILE A 109 -8.76 -3.86 0.40
C ILE A 109 -9.26 -2.58 -0.27
N ILE A 110 -10.32 -2.66 -1.09
CA ILE A 110 -10.93 -1.50 -1.76
C ILE A 110 -11.43 -0.49 -0.72
N ARG A 111 -12.03 -0.94 0.39
CA ARG A 111 -12.50 -0.05 1.45
C ARG A 111 -11.35 0.63 2.21
N ARG A 112 -10.25 -0.09 2.43
CA ARG A 112 -9.16 0.32 3.31
C ARG A 112 -8.08 1.16 2.63
N PHE A 113 -7.74 0.87 1.38
CA PHE A 113 -6.64 1.50 0.65
C PHE A 113 -7.17 2.39 -0.49
N PRO A 114 -6.52 3.53 -0.78
CA PRO A 114 -6.73 4.23 -2.04
C PRO A 114 -6.32 3.34 -3.21
N VAL A 115 -7.24 3.13 -4.15
CA VAL A 115 -7.02 2.32 -5.36
C VAL A 115 -7.31 3.16 -6.59
N ALA A 116 -6.34 3.32 -7.47
CA ALA A 116 -6.50 4.15 -8.66
C ALA A 116 -7.33 3.44 -9.74
N LYS A 117 -7.13 2.13 -9.92
CA LYS A 117 -7.84 1.32 -10.92
C LYS A 117 -8.12 -0.09 -10.44
N PHE A 118 -9.24 -0.66 -10.89
CA PHE A 118 -9.59 -2.06 -10.71
C PHE A 118 -9.69 -2.74 -12.08
N TYR A 119 -8.93 -3.80 -12.29
CA TYR A 119 -8.88 -4.55 -13.53
C TYR A 119 -9.55 -5.91 -13.36
N LEU A 120 -10.37 -6.31 -14.33
CA LEU A 120 -11.02 -7.62 -14.35
C LEU A 120 -11.30 -8.06 -15.79
N ALA A 121 -11.37 -9.37 -16.04
CA ALA A 121 -11.75 -9.90 -17.36
C ALA A 121 -13.28 -10.04 -17.52
N GLU A 122 -13.97 -10.30 -16.41
CA GLU A 122 -15.41 -10.56 -16.33
C GLU A 122 -16.23 -9.27 -16.31
N LYS A 123 -17.55 -9.39 -16.18
CA LYS A 123 -18.40 -8.21 -16.02
C LYS A 123 -18.44 -7.80 -14.55
N VAL A 124 -18.63 -6.51 -14.29
CA VAL A 124 -18.68 -6.00 -12.90
C VAL A 124 -19.93 -6.52 -12.19
N GLU A 125 -21.01 -6.72 -12.94
CA GLU A 125 -22.29 -7.22 -12.44
C GLU A 125 -22.20 -8.65 -11.91
N ASP A 126 -21.17 -9.41 -12.31
CA ASP A 126 -20.95 -10.78 -11.88
C ASP A 126 -20.21 -10.86 -10.54
N LEU A 127 -19.60 -9.76 -10.05
CA LEU A 127 -18.87 -9.71 -8.78
C LEU A 127 -19.82 -9.81 -7.58
N GLU A 128 -19.26 -10.17 -6.42
CA GLU A 128 -20.02 -10.10 -5.16
C GLU A 128 -20.59 -8.70 -4.89
N PRO A 129 -21.86 -8.57 -4.44
CA PRO A 129 -22.53 -7.28 -4.26
C PRO A 129 -21.76 -6.30 -3.36
N GLU A 130 -21.12 -6.80 -2.30
CA GLU A 130 -20.34 -5.96 -1.39
C GLU A 130 -19.10 -5.35 -2.05
N LEU A 131 -18.46 -6.11 -2.94
CA LEU A 131 -17.31 -5.64 -3.71
C LEU A 131 -17.76 -4.60 -4.75
N GLN A 132 -18.88 -4.84 -5.43
CA GLN A 132 -19.47 -3.85 -6.35
C GLN A 132 -19.78 -2.54 -5.63
N GLN A 133 -20.40 -2.63 -4.45
CA GLN A 133 -20.71 -1.48 -3.62
C GLN A 133 -19.42 -0.74 -3.18
N ALA A 134 -18.40 -1.48 -2.72
CA ALA A 134 -17.13 -0.89 -2.31
C ALA A 134 -16.45 -0.13 -3.47
N LEU A 135 -16.44 -0.71 -4.68
CA LEU A 135 -15.89 -0.06 -5.88
C LEU A 135 -16.66 1.22 -6.24
N HIS A 136 -18.00 1.17 -6.15
CA HIS A 136 -18.86 2.33 -6.41
C HIS A 136 -18.65 3.46 -5.38
N GLU A 137 -18.71 3.13 -4.09
CA GLU A 137 -18.52 4.08 -2.99
C GLU A 137 -17.17 4.78 -3.05
N LYS A 138 -16.12 4.02 -3.36
CA LYS A 138 -14.75 4.54 -3.51
C LYS A 138 -14.49 5.20 -4.86
N LYS A 139 -15.45 5.13 -5.80
CA LYS A 139 -15.35 5.68 -7.16
C LYS A 139 -14.10 5.17 -7.88
N VAL A 140 -13.75 3.91 -7.68
CA VAL A 140 -12.57 3.30 -8.31
C VAL A 140 -12.83 3.17 -9.81
N LYS A 141 -11.87 3.58 -10.64
CA LYS A 141 -11.98 3.41 -12.09
C LYS A 141 -11.86 1.93 -12.43
N ILE A 142 -12.90 1.36 -13.04
CA ILE A 142 -12.91 -0.03 -13.47
C ILE A 142 -12.47 -0.12 -14.93
N GLU A 143 -11.55 -1.03 -15.23
CA GLU A 143 -11.03 -1.27 -16.58
C GLU A 143 -11.12 -2.75 -16.93
N ARG A 144 -11.97 -3.08 -17.90
CA ARG A 144 -12.15 -4.46 -18.33
C ARG A 144 -11.04 -4.88 -19.30
N ILE A 145 -10.33 -5.96 -18.98
CA ILE A 145 -9.30 -6.53 -19.84
C ILE A 145 -9.97 -7.52 -20.80
N ARG A 146 -9.84 -7.29 -22.11
CA ARG A 146 -10.30 -8.23 -23.14
C ARG A 146 -9.18 -9.24 -23.41
N LYS A 147 -9.52 -10.53 -23.41
CA LYS A 147 -8.66 -11.60 -23.96
C LYS A 147 -8.65 -11.54 -25.48
#